data_AF-X0ZCP0-F1
#
_entry.id   AF-X0ZCP0-F1
#
_cell.length_a   1.000
_cell.length_b   1.000
_cell.length_c   1.000
_cell.angle_alpha   90.00
_cell.angle_beta   90.00
_cell.angle_gamma   90.00
#
_symmetry.space_group_name_H-M   'P 1'
#
loop_
_entity.id
_entity.type
_entity.pdbx_description
1 polymer ?
#
loop_
_entity_poly.entity_id
_entity_poly.type
_entity_poly.pdbx_seq_one_letter_code
_entity_poly.pdbx_strand_id
1 'polypeptide(L)' 'MNKPVIGLTMGDAAGIGPEIIVMALLDKRVRDICKPLVIGDTGIIRQALQII' A
#
# COMPACT_ATOMS: atom_id res chain seq x y z
N MET A 1 -16.40 -12.01 -10.95
CA MET A 1 -16.21 -10.57 -11.27
C MET A 1 -14.76 -10.19 -11.02
N ASN A 2 -14.13 -9.44 -11.92
CA ASN A 2 -12.75 -8.99 -11.75
C ASN A 2 -12.73 -7.76 -10.82
N LYS A 3 -11.99 -7.82 -9.70
CA LYS A 3 -11.85 -6.68 -8.77
C LYS A 3 -11.13 -5.52 -9.48
N PRO A 4 -11.51 -4.25 -9.24
CA PRO A 4 -10.87 -3.09 -9.86
C PRO A 4 -9.41 -2.97 -9.40
N VAL A 5 -8.53 -2.51 -10.29
CA VAL A 5 -7.18 -2.10 -9.91
C VAL A 5 -7.23 -0.67 -9.41
N ILE A 6 -6.74 -0.41 -8.20
CA ILE A 6 -6.73 0.92 -7.59
C ILE A 6 -5.28 1.35 -7.38
N GLY A 7 -4.90 2.47 -7.99
CA GLY A 7 -3.59 3.08 -7.78
C GLY A 7 -3.50 3.75 -6.41
N LEU A 8 -2.48 3.39 -5.63
CA LEU A 8 -2.14 3.99 -4.34
C LEU A 8 -0.82 4.75 -4.49
N THR A 9 -0.88 6.07 -4.58
CA THR A 9 0.32 6.90 -4.60
C THR A 9 0.94 6.95 -3.20
N MET A 10 2.23 6.65 -3.09
CA MET A 10 2.94 6.61 -1.79
C MET A 10 2.92 7.95 -1.06
N GLY A 11 2.96 9.06 -1.81
CA GLY A 11 3.14 10.38 -1.24
C GLY A 11 4.58 10.63 -0.81
N ASP A 12 4.77 11.40 0.26
CA ASP A 12 6.07 11.71 0.83
C ASP A 12 6.66 10.51 1.58
N ALA A 13 7.90 10.15 1.28
CA ALA A 13 8.63 9.07 1.91
C ALA A 13 8.98 9.34 3.39
N ALA A 14 9.07 10.61 3.80
CA ALA A 14 9.32 10.98 5.19
C ALA A 14 8.04 11.10 6.04
N GLY A 15 6.86 11.01 5.40
CA GLY A 15 5.57 10.96 6.08
C GLY A 15 5.17 9.53 6.45
N ILE A 16 3.92 9.37 6.91
CA ILE A 16 3.36 8.08 7.35
C ILE A 16 2.65 7.29 6.23
N GLY A 17 2.69 7.80 4.99
CA GLY A 17 2.02 7.21 3.84
C GLY A 17 2.43 5.76 3.55
N PRO A 18 3.74 5.45 3.51
CA PRO A 18 4.23 4.08 3.31
C PRO A 18 3.67 3.06 4.30
N GLU A 19 3.64 3.38 5.59
CA GLU A 19 3.16 2.52 6.67
C GLU A 19 1.65 2.27 6.54
N ILE A 20 0.87 3.31 6.24
CA ILE A 20 -0.57 3.18 6.00
C ILE A 20 -0.84 2.31 4.79
N ILE A 21 -0.07 2.46 3.71
CA ILE A 21 -0.18 1.61 2.52
C ILE A 21 0.09 0.15 2.88
N VAL A 22 1.16 -0.15 3.62
CA VAL A 22 1.47 -1.51 4.07
C VAL A 22 0.32 -2.10 4.89
N MET A 23 -0.21 -1.36 5.87
CA MET A 23 -1.36 -1.80 6.66
C MET A 23 -2.59 -2.08 5.80
N ALA A 24 -2.88 -1.22 4.82
CA ALA A 24 -3.99 -1.41 3.88
C ALA A 24 -3.81 -2.66 3.00
N LEU A 25 -2.57 -2.98 2.59
CA LEU A 25 -2.27 -4.19 1.82
C LEU A 25 -2.45 -5.47 2.64
N LEU A 26 -2.20 -5.44 3.95
CA LEU A 26 -2.40 -6.57 4.86
C LEU A 26 -3.88 -6.81 5.20
N ASP A 27 -4.70 -5.76 5.21
CA ASP A 27 -6.13 -5.83 5.51
C ASP A 27 -6.89 -6.65 4.45
N LYS A 28 -7.53 -7.74 4.89
CA LYS A 28 -8.36 -8.60 4.04
C LYS A 28 -9.54 -7.83 3.44
N ARG A 29 -10.13 -6.86 4.16
CA ARG A 29 -11.27 -6.07 3.68
C ARG A 29 -10.91 -5.26 2.43
N VAL A 30 -9.69 -4.73 2.39
CA VAL A 30 -9.16 -3.98 1.22
C VAL A 30 -8.96 -4.94 0.05
N ARG A 31 -8.28 -6.06 0.29
CA ARG A 31 -8.06 -7.10 -0.74
C ARG A 31 -9.36 -7.73 -1.24
N ASP A 32 -10.43 -7.71 -0.46
CA ASP A 32 -11.75 -8.20 -0.84
C ASP A 32 -12.47 -7.27 -1.83
N ILE A 33 -12.20 -5.96 -1.80
CA ILE A 33 -12.87 -4.97 -2.67
C ILE A 33 -12.05 -4.52 -3.88
N CYS A 34 -10.71 -4.62 -3.85
CA CYS A 34 -9.86 -4.16 -4.95
C CYS A 34 -8.54 -4.95 -5.11
N LYS A 35 -7.82 -4.65 -6.19
CA LYS A 35 -6.42 -5.03 -6.44
C LYS A 35 -5.55 -3.77 -6.31
N PRO A 36 -5.01 -3.48 -5.13
CA PRO A 36 -4.20 -2.27 -4.94
C PRO A 36 -2.88 -2.36 -5.71
N LEU A 37 -2.51 -1.27 -6.39
CA LEU A 37 -1.25 -1.08 -7.10
C LEU A 37 -0.54 0.12 -6.47
N VAL A 38 0.57 -0.11 -5.79
CA VAL A 38 1.35 0.98 -5.17
C VAL A 38 2.23 1.65 -6.23
N ILE A 39 2.20 2.98 -6.27
CA ILE A 39 3.02 3.83 -7.13
C ILE A 39 3.90 4.68 -6.21
N GLY A 40 5.20 4.39 -6.19
CA GLY A 40 6.17 5.03 -5.30
C GLY A 40 7.50 4.28 -5.27
N ASP A 41 8.27 4.48 -4.20
CA ASP A 41 9.58 3.87 -4.02
C ASP A 41 9.49 2.51 -3.31
N THR A 42 10.05 1.47 -3.93
CA THR A 42 10.00 0.11 -3.38
C THR A 42 10.90 -0.09 -2.16
N GLY A 43 11.99 0.66 -2.03
CA GLY A 43 12.88 0.62 -0.87
C GLY A 43 12.17 1.16 0.37
N ILE A 44 11.47 2.28 0.23
CA ILE A 44 10.67 2.88 1.31
C ILE A 44 9.54 1.94 1.76
N ILE A 45 8.80 1.33 0.82
CA ILE A 45 7.75 0.34 1.18
C ILE A 45 8.35 -0.87 1.90
N ARG A 46 9.54 -1.33 1.50
CA ARG A 46 10.24 -2.43 2.19
C ARG A 46 10.70 -2.04 3.60
N GLN A 47 11.13 -0.80 3.81
CA GLN A 47 11.47 -0.29 5.14
C GLN A 47 10.22 -0.22 6.03
N ALA A 48 9.11 0.31 5.51
CA ALA A 48 7.83 0.34 6.22
C ALA A 48 7.33 -1.07 6.61
N LEU A 49 7.56 -2.07 5.75
CA LEU A 49 7.27 -3.48 6.05
C LEU A 49 8.11 -4.07 7.21
N GLN A 50 9.23 -3.47 7.60
CA GLN A 50 10.07 -3.98 8.70
C GLN A 50 9.62 -3.48 10.08
N ILE A 51 8.73 -2.49 10.13
CA ILE A 51 8.28 -1.84 11.37
C ILE A 51 6.77 -2.03 11.66
N ILE A 52 6.05 -2.68 10.74
CA ILE A 52 4.62 -3.06 10.84
C ILE A 52 4.51 -4.57 10.92
#